data_AF-A0A9P6JMH7-F1
#
_entry.id   AF-A0A9P6JMH7-F1
#
_cell.length_a   1.000
_cell.length_b   1.000
_cell.length_c   1.000
_cell.angle_alpha   90.00
_cell.angle_beta   90.00
_cell.angle_gamma   90.00
#
_symmetry.space_group_name_H-M   'P 1'
#
loop_
_entity.id
_entity.type
_entity.pdbx_description
1 polymer ?
#
loop_
_entity_poly.entity_id
_entity_poly.type
_entity_poly.pdbx_seq_one_letter_code
_entity_poly.pdbx_strand_id
1 'polypeptide(L)'
;MAEQPKTAKRDFLIEIEKHSQKLWEQHKVFEVDAPTIEEHANIATIHEKHPKFLSTTAYPYMNGRMHLGHGFTMSKVEFATGYHRLQGRRALFPLGWHCTGMPIRACADKLSREMEMFGKDFVIPEEPEEDPEIERLNLMEEAKNVDPTKIVAKKSKVAAKNTGLKYQFQIMEQIGVPRQDIHMFADPLHWLTYFPPISTSDVKSIGYKIDFRRSFITTDANPFYDAFIRWQLNKLKALDKVKFGERYTIYSPKDGQPCMDHDRQSGEGVGPQDYTCIKLKVLEFAPEAKAALAGNKEIEGKQIFMVAATL
;
A
#
# COMPACT_ATOMS: atom_id res chain seq x y z
N MET A 1 48.11 -12.17 -20.22
CA MET A 1 46.70 -11.72 -20.34
C MET A 1 46.21 -11.43 -18.93
N ALA A 2 45.76 -10.20 -18.65
CA ALA A 2 45.22 -9.90 -17.32
C ALA A 2 43.94 -10.72 -17.10
N GLU A 3 43.82 -11.33 -15.92
CA GLU A 3 42.62 -12.08 -15.52
C GLU A 3 41.41 -11.13 -15.52
N GLN A 4 40.33 -11.52 -16.21
CA GLN A 4 39.15 -10.67 -16.26
C GLN A 4 38.55 -10.49 -14.85
N PRO A 5 38.01 -9.31 -14.53
CA PRO A 5 37.35 -9.10 -13.26
C PRO A 5 36.21 -10.11 -13.09
N LYS A 6 36.00 -10.59 -11.87
CA LYS A 6 34.96 -11.59 -11.53
C LYS A 6 33.54 -11.15 -11.91
N THR A 7 33.33 -9.88 -12.26
CA THR A 7 32.06 -9.29 -12.71
C THR A 7 31.86 -9.26 -14.23
N ALA A 8 32.88 -9.61 -15.03
CA ALA A 8 32.86 -9.41 -16.49
C ALA A 8 31.65 -10.06 -17.19
N LYS A 9 31.22 -11.25 -16.75
CA LYS A 9 30.04 -11.93 -17.30
C LYS A 9 28.74 -11.18 -17.03
N ARG A 10 28.58 -10.64 -15.82
CA ARG A 10 27.42 -9.81 -15.46
C ARG A 10 27.41 -8.54 -16.30
N ASP A 11 28.55 -7.88 -16.39
CA ASP A 11 28.69 -6.60 -17.10
C ASP A 11 28.37 -6.77 -18.59
N PHE A 12 28.83 -7.86 -19.20
CA PHE A 12 28.47 -8.25 -20.56
C PHE A 12 26.96 -8.47 -20.76
N LEU A 13 26.27 -9.13 -19.83
CA LEU A 13 24.82 -9.30 -19.91
C LEU A 13 24.08 -7.96 -19.80
N ILE A 14 24.52 -7.08 -18.89
CA ILE A 14 23.97 -5.72 -18.73
C ILE A 14 24.15 -4.90 -20.01
N GLU A 15 25.26 -5.05 -20.73
CA GLU A 15 25.47 -4.39 -22.02
C GLU A 15 24.46 -4.85 -23.08
N ILE A 16 24.23 -6.17 -23.19
CA ILE A 16 23.23 -6.75 -24.10
C ILE A 16 21.81 -6.28 -23.74
N GLU A 17 21.48 -6.27 -22.45
CA GLU A 17 20.19 -5.81 -21.92
C GLU A 17 19.92 -4.36 -22.33
N LYS A 18 20.85 -3.45 -22.04
CA LYS A 18 20.73 -2.03 -22.39
C LYS A 18 20.60 -1.81 -23.89
N HIS A 19 21.38 -2.55 -24.69
CA HIS A 19 21.29 -2.49 -26.15
C HIS A 19 19.89 -2.91 -26.64
N SER A 20 19.39 -4.05 -26.15
CA SER A 20 18.09 -4.60 -26.54
C SER A 20 16.93 -3.69 -26.12
N GLN A 21 16.96 -3.18 -24.89
CA GLN A 21 15.96 -2.25 -24.36
C GLN A 21 15.89 -0.96 -25.18
N LYS A 22 17.05 -0.42 -25.59
CA LYS A 22 17.10 0.76 -26.47
C LYS A 22 16.42 0.50 -27.81
N LEU A 23 16.68 -0.66 -28.43
CA LEU A 23 16.02 -1.05 -29.67
C LEU A 23 14.50 -1.21 -29.48
N TRP A 24 14.07 -1.84 -28.39
CA TRP A 24 12.64 -2.02 -28.11
C TRP A 24 11.91 -0.69 -27.97
N GLU A 25 12.49 0.29 -27.28
CA GLU A 25 11.92 1.64 -27.13
C GLU A 25 11.91 2.38 -28.48
N GLN A 26 13.02 2.36 -29.23
CA GLN A 26 13.13 3.03 -30.53
C GLN A 26 12.11 2.51 -31.54
N HIS A 27 11.90 1.20 -31.56
CA HIS A 27 10.95 0.54 -32.45
C HIS A 27 9.55 0.38 -31.86
N LYS A 28 9.31 0.86 -30.63
CA LYS A 28 8.01 0.83 -29.95
C LYS A 28 7.36 -0.56 -29.97
N VAL A 29 8.16 -1.61 -29.81
CA VAL A 29 7.74 -2.99 -30.14
C VAL A 29 6.64 -3.53 -29.24
N PHE A 30 6.40 -2.91 -28.08
CA PHE A 30 5.36 -3.27 -27.11
C PHE A 30 4.14 -2.34 -27.16
N GLU A 31 4.16 -1.29 -27.98
CA GLU A 31 2.97 -0.48 -28.25
C GLU A 31 2.02 -1.29 -29.15
N VAL A 32 0.84 -1.63 -28.64
CA VAL A 32 -0.14 -2.45 -29.37
C VAL A 32 -1.43 -1.68 -29.53
N ASP A 33 -1.87 -1.54 -30.77
CA ASP A 33 -3.15 -0.92 -31.11
C ASP A 33 -4.20 -1.98 -31.43
N ALA A 34 -5.45 -1.69 -31.05
CA ALA A 34 -6.59 -2.51 -31.43
C ALA A 34 -6.85 -2.36 -32.94
N PRO A 35 -7.33 -3.39 -33.64
CA PRO A 35 -7.72 -3.24 -35.03
C PRO A 35 -8.79 -2.16 -35.18
N THR A 36 -8.62 -1.32 -36.20
CA THR A 36 -9.58 -0.26 -36.57
C THR A 36 -10.81 -0.86 -37.26
N ILE A 37 -11.88 -0.07 -37.37
CA ILE A 37 -13.11 -0.49 -38.06
C ILE A 37 -12.81 -0.67 -39.56
N GLU A 38 -11.90 0.14 -40.11
CA GLU A 38 -11.42 0.07 -41.49
C GLU A 38 -10.62 -1.20 -41.74
N GLU A 39 -9.73 -1.59 -40.82
CA GLU A 39 -8.98 -2.85 -40.90
C GLU A 39 -9.89 -4.07 -40.76
N HIS A 40 -10.92 -3.99 -39.91
CA HIS A 40 -11.84 -5.10 -39.70
C HIS A 40 -13.25 -4.66 -39.22
N ALA A 41 -14.16 -4.50 -40.18
CA ALA A 41 -15.52 -4.02 -39.90
C ALA A 41 -16.41 -4.98 -39.09
N ASN A 42 -16.13 -6.29 -39.10
CA ASN A 42 -16.99 -7.28 -38.45
C ASN A 42 -16.47 -7.69 -37.07
N ILE A 43 -17.04 -7.11 -36.01
CA ILE A 43 -16.67 -7.38 -34.61
C ILE A 43 -16.79 -8.88 -34.25
N ALA A 44 -17.70 -9.63 -34.88
CA ALA A 44 -17.89 -11.05 -34.55
C ALA A 44 -16.68 -11.92 -34.93
N THR A 45 -15.90 -11.53 -35.95
CA THR A 45 -14.77 -12.32 -36.48
C THR A 45 -13.40 -11.72 -36.16
N ILE A 46 -13.36 -10.60 -35.42
CA ILE A 46 -12.11 -9.87 -35.15
C ILE A 46 -11.09 -10.73 -34.40
N HIS A 47 -11.53 -11.62 -33.52
CA HIS A 47 -10.65 -12.46 -32.71
C HIS A 47 -10.12 -13.70 -33.44
N GLU A 48 -10.74 -14.08 -34.56
CA GLU A 48 -10.23 -15.13 -35.44
C GLU A 48 -9.03 -14.62 -36.25
N LYS A 49 -9.13 -13.39 -36.79
CA LYS A 49 -8.04 -12.76 -37.55
C LYS A 49 -6.97 -12.09 -36.66
N HIS A 50 -7.39 -11.56 -35.52
CA HIS A 50 -6.53 -10.84 -34.58
C HIS A 50 -6.74 -11.39 -33.17
N PRO A 51 -6.22 -12.60 -32.88
CA PRO A 51 -6.31 -13.18 -31.55
C PRO A 51 -5.60 -12.26 -30.56
N LYS A 52 -6.30 -11.89 -29.48
CA LYS A 52 -5.77 -11.00 -28.45
C LYS A 52 -5.37 -11.75 -27.19
N PHE A 53 -4.47 -11.16 -26.43
CA PHE A 53 -4.21 -11.53 -25.05
C PHE A 53 -4.07 -10.25 -24.24
N LEU A 54 -4.91 -10.06 -23.22
CA LEU A 54 -4.80 -8.95 -22.29
C LEU A 54 -4.42 -9.51 -20.94
N SER A 55 -3.34 -9.01 -20.38
CA SER A 55 -2.91 -9.36 -19.04
C SER A 55 -2.69 -8.12 -18.20
N THR A 56 -3.14 -8.18 -16.96
CA THR A 56 -3.04 -7.08 -16.01
C THR A 56 -2.45 -7.60 -14.70
N THR A 57 -1.61 -6.79 -14.07
CA THR A 57 -1.26 -6.95 -12.66
C THR A 57 -1.98 -5.88 -11.86
N ALA A 58 -2.23 -6.14 -10.57
CA ALA A 58 -2.63 -5.07 -9.67
C ALA A 58 -1.55 -3.98 -9.70
N TYR A 59 -1.94 -2.74 -9.98
CA TYR A 59 -1.02 -1.61 -9.97
C TYR A 59 -0.39 -1.45 -8.57
N PRO A 60 0.92 -1.22 -8.45
CA PRO A 60 1.56 -1.07 -7.15
C PRO A 60 1.22 0.28 -6.50
N TYR A 61 1.21 0.33 -5.17
CA TYR A 61 1.09 1.57 -4.41
C TYR A 61 2.36 2.43 -4.54
N MET A 62 2.18 3.73 -4.76
CA MET A 62 3.27 4.70 -4.99
C MET A 62 3.78 5.38 -3.72
N ASN A 63 3.80 4.64 -2.60
CA ASN A 63 4.35 5.10 -1.31
C ASN A 63 5.83 4.72 -1.13
N GLY A 64 6.55 4.43 -2.21
CA GLY A 64 7.96 4.03 -2.18
C GLY A 64 8.42 3.40 -3.50
N ARG A 65 9.66 2.89 -3.51
CA ARG A 65 10.18 2.08 -4.63
C ARG A 65 9.60 0.66 -4.62
N MET A 66 9.51 0.07 -5.80
CA MET A 66 9.10 -1.34 -5.92
C MET A 66 10.19 -2.28 -5.39
N HIS A 67 9.83 -3.14 -4.46
CA HIS A 67 10.68 -4.25 -3.99
C HIS A 67 10.55 -5.52 -4.84
N LEU A 68 11.44 -6.50 -4.64
CA LEU A 68 11.50 -7.76 -5.39
C LEU A 68 10.19 -8.58 -5.40
N GLY A 69 9.38 -8.49 -4.33
CA GLY A 69 8.04 -9.08 -4.32
C GLY A 69 7.11 -8.59 -5.44
N HIS A 70 7.20 -7.31 -5.84
CA HIS A 70 6.49 -6.79 -7.01
C HIS A 70 7.03 -7.44 -8.28
N GLY A 71 8.36 -7.52 -8.42
CA GLY A 71 9.00 -8.20 -9.55
C GLY A 71 8.58 -9.65 -9.70
N PHE A 72 8.48 -10.40 -8.60
CA PHE A 72 7.94 -11.76 -8.58
C PHE A 72 6.49 -11.82 -9.09
N THR A 73 5.60 -10.97 -8.56
CA THR A 73 4.19 -10.96 -9.01
C THR A 73 4.08 -10.57 -10.49
N MET A 74 4.80 -9.53 -10.92
CA MET A 74 4.78 -9.03 -12.30
C MET A 74 5.40 -10.01 -13.29
N SER A 75 6.40 -10.80 -12.89
CA SER A 75 7.04 -11.81 -13.74
C SER A 75 6.03 -12.78 -14.35
N LYS A 76 4.97 -13.13 -13.61
CA LYS A 76 3.93 -14.05 -14.09
C LYS A 76 3.20 -13.48 -15.30
N VAL A 77 2.87 -12.20 -15.25
CA VAL A 77 2.19 -11.46 -16.30
C VAL A 77 3.14 -11.24 -17.49
N GLU A 78 4.37 -10.87 -17.20
CA GLU A 78 5.43 -10.69 -18.20
C GLU A 78 5.66 -11.98 -19.02
N PHE A 79 5.83 -13.13 -18.36
CA PHE A 79 6.05 -14.41 -19.04
C PHE A 79 4.85 -14.83 -19.89
N ALA A 80 3.63 -14.64 -19.39
CA ALA A 80 2.41 -14.93 -20.15
C ALA A 80 2.30 -14.04 -21.40
N THR A 81 2.61 -12.74 -21.25
CA THR A 81 2.61 -11.77 -22.36
C THR A 81 3.63 -12.18 -23.43
N GLY A 82 4.85 -12.52 -23.02
CA GLY A 82 5.90 -13.01 -23.92
C GLY A 82 5.49 -14.28 -24.66
N TYR A 83 4.97 -15.27 -23.94
CA TYR A 83 4.49 -16.54 -24.53
C TYR A 83 3.40 -16.32 -25.57
N HIS A 84 2.36 -15.55 -25.24
CA HIS A 84 1.26 -15.32 -26.17
C HIS A 84 1.67 -14.49 -27.39
N ARG A 85 2.65 -13.60 -27.24
CA ARG A 85 3.24 -12.89 -28.37
C ARG A 85 3.98 -13.84 -29.32
N LEU A 86 4.70 -14.84 -28.82
CA LEU A 86 5.32 -15.89 -29.64
C LEU A 86 4.28 -16.76 -30.37
N GLN A 87 3.08 -16.90 -29.81
CA GLN A 87 1.95 -17.58 -30.47
C GLN A 87 1.25 -16.71 -31.53
N GLY A 88 1.79 -15.54 -31.88
CA GLY A 88 1.20 -14.63 -32.86
C GLY A 88 -0.01 -13.83 -32.35
N ARG A 89 -0.29 -13.84 -31.04
CA ARG A 89 -1.39 -13.04 -30.48
C ARG A 89 -0.95 -11.58 -30.31
N ARG A 90 -1.91 -10.66 -30.47
CA ARG A 90 -1.78 -9.26 -30.03
C ARG A 90 -1.84 -9.22 -28.50
N ALA A 91 -0.69 -9.43 -27.87
CA ALA A 91 -0.53 -9.44 -26.42
C ALA A 91 -0.31 -8.02 -25.89
N LEU A 92 -1.21 -7.55 -25.01
CA LEU A 92 -1.17 -6.24 -24.37
C LEU A 92 -0.96 -6.41 -22.86
N PHE A 93 0.08 -5.75 -22.35
CA PHE A 93 0.32 -5.60 -20.92
C PHE A 93 0.42 -4.09 -20.59
N PRO A 94 -0.65 -3.48 -20.05
CA PRO A 94 -0.60 -2.11 -19.54
C PRO A 94 -0.20 -2.10 -18.06
N LEU A 95 0.34 -0.99 -17.58
CA LEU A 95 0.65 -0.79 -16.16
C LEU A 95 0.30 0.63 -15.71
N GLY A 96 -0.50 0.72 -14.64
CA GLY A 96 -0.79 1.97 -13.94
C GLY A 96 -0.10 2.04 -12.58
N TRP A 97 -0.28 3.18 -11.89
CA TRP A 97 0.38 3.50 -10.63
C TRP A 97 -0.66 3.91 -9.58
N HIS A 98 -0.76 3.16 -8.48
CA HIS A 98 -1.81 3.36 -7.49
C HIS A 98 -1.40 4.44 -6.49
N CYS A 99 -2.05 5.60 -6.59
CA CYS A 99 -1.85 6.74 -5.70
C CYS A 99 -3.04 7.01 -4.78
N THR A 100 -4.16 6.30 -4.97
CA THR A 100 -5.37 6.44 -4.15
C THR A 100 -5.24 5.64 -2.86
N GLY A 101 -5.63 6.23 -1.74
CA GLY A 101 -5.70 5.56 -0.43
C GLY A 101 -4.78 6.18 0.62
N MET A 102 -4.83 5.62 1.83
CA MET A 102 -4.13 6.17 2.99
C MET A 102 -2.62 5.94 3.08
N PRO A 103 -1.98 4.94 2.44
CA PRO A 103 -0.55 4.71 2.66
C PRO A 103 0.35 5.93 2.37
N ILE A 104 0.07 6.67 1.29
CA ILE A 104 0.83 7.89 0.95
C ILE A 104 0.58 8.97 2.01
N ARG A 105 -0.69 9.21 2.36
CA ARG A 105 -1.08 10.22 3.35
C ARG A 105 -0.49 9.92 4.73
N ALA A 106 -0.53 8.67 5.17
CA ALA A 106 0.01 8.25 6.47
C ALA A 106 1.54 8.44 6.54
N CYS A 107 2.26 8.13 5.46
CA CYS A 107 3.70 8.40 5.38
C CYS A 107 4.01 9.90 5.36
N ALA A 108 3.24 10.69 4.61
CA ALA A 108 3.38 12.14 4.57
C ALA A 108 3.12 12.78 5.95
N ASP A 109 2.04 12.40 6.64
CA ASP A 109 1.72 12.89 7.98
C ASP A 109 2.77 12.46 9.02
N LYS A 110 3.42 11.30 8.86
CA LYS A 110 4.55 10.89 9.70
C LYS A 110 5.77 11.79 9.47
N LEU A 111 6.09 12.11 8.21
CA LEU A 111 7.16 13.05 7.88
C LEU A 111 6.87 14.46 8.38
N SER A 112 5.63 14.96 8.27
CA SER A 112 5.24 16.27 8.82
C SER A 112 5.52 16.36 10.32
N ARG A 113 5.14 15.34 11.09
CA ARG A 113 5.44 15.29 12.54
C ARG A 113 6.94 15.21 12.82
N GLU A 114 7.68 14.39 12.07
CA GLU A 114 9.13 14.29 12.24
C GLU A 114 9.84 15.62 11.90
N MET A 115 9.32 16.40 10.94
CA MET A 115 9.81 17.75 10.66
C MET A 115 9.51 18.74 11.80
N GLU A 116 8.36 18.61 12.47
CA GLU A 116 8.05 19.42 13.66
C GLU A 116 8.99 19.09 14.83
N MET A 117 9.38 17.81 14.97
CA MET A 117 10.26 17.34 16.04
C MET A 117 11.74 17.66 15.79
N PHE A 118 12.23 17.48 14.56
CA PHE A 118 13.66 17.45 14.22
C PHE A 118 14.09 18.55 13.26
N GLY A 119 13.16 19.44 12.88
CA GLY A 119 13.37 20.43 11.84
C GLY A 119 13.40 19.84 10.42
N LYS A 120 13.54 20.71 9.42
CA LYS A 120 13.52 20.32 7.99
C LYS A 120 14.66 19.38 7.57
N ASP A 121 15.78 19.44 8.30
CA ASP A 121 16.95 18.61 8.04
C ASP A 121 16.89 17.26 8.77
N PHE A 122 15.85 17.04 9.59
CA PHE A 122 15.63 15.83 10.37
C PHE A 122 16.84 15.45 11.24
N VAL A 123 17.41 16.45 11.92
CA VAL A 123 18.53 16.26 12.85
C VAL A 123 17.95 15.80 14.18
N ILE A 124 18.21 14.54 14.54
CA ILE A 124 17.80 13.99 15.84
C ILE A 124 18.69 14.65 16.91
N PRO A 125 18.12 15.32 17.93
CA PRO A 125 18.87 15.75 19.09
C PRO A 125 19.56 14.54 19.74
N GLU A 126 20.77 14.70 20.27
CA GLU A 126 21.40 13.62 21.05
C GLU A 126 20.50 13.25 22.24
N GLU A 127 19.77 12.14 22.14
CA GLU A 127 19.08 11.54 23.28
C GLU A 127 20.12 10.75 24.10
N PRO A 128 20.10 10.83 25.45
CA PRO A 128 20.90 9.94 26.28
C PRO A 128 20.52 8.49 25.99
N GLU A 129 21.51 7.59 25.90
CA GLU A 129 21.31 6.16 25.62
C GLU A 129 20.16 5.60 26.46
N GLU A 130 19.11 5.07 25.80
CA GLU A 130 18.01 4.38 26.48
C GLU A 130 18.57 3.15 27.21
N ASP A 131 18.22 3.01 28.50
CA ASP A 131 18.65 1.88 29.33
C ASP A 131 18.19 0.54 28.71
N PRO A 132 19.12 -0.40 28.43
CA PRO A 132 18.81 -1.72 27.86
C PRO A 132 17.73 -2.51 28.61
N GLU A 133 17.46 -2.17 29.87
CA GLU A 133 16.44 -2.81 30.70
C GLU A 133 15.01 -2.40 30.30
N ILE A 134 14.80 -1.16 29.82
CA ILE A 134 13.50 -0.65 29.36
C ILE A 134 13.09 -1.31 28.04
N GLU A 135 14.04 -1.54 27.13
CA GLU A 135 13.79 -2.22 25.85
C GLU A 135 13.39 -3.70 26.04
N ARG A 136 13.97 -4.38 27.04
CA ARG A 136 13.59 -5.76 27.41
C ARG A 136 12.17 -5.84 27.98
N LEU A 137 11.77 -4.86 28.78
CA LEU A 137 10.45 -4.84 29.42
C LEU A 137 9.33 -4.67 28.38
N ASN A 138 9.53 -3.81 27.37
CA ASN A 138 8.57 -3.60 26.29
C ASN A 138 8.38 -4.85 25.41
N LEU A 139 9.47 -5.57 25.10
CA LEU A 139 9.40 -6.83 24.33
C LEU A 139 8.68 -7.97 25.08
N MET A 140 8.73 -7.98 26.42
CA MET A 140 8.03 -8.97 27.23
C MET A 140 6.53 -8.71 27.37
N GLU A 141 6.09 -7.45 27.21
CA GLU A 141 4.67 -7.08 27.25
C GLU A 141 3.93 -7.45 25.97
N GLU A 142 4.55 -7.26 24.80
CA GLU A 142 3.99 -7.67 23.50
C GLU A 142 3.78 -9.19 23.39
N ALA A 143 4.64 -9.99 24.03
CA ALA A 143 4.54 -11.45 24.01
C ALA A 143 3.36 -11.99 24.84
N LYS A 144 2.82 -11.23 25.80
CA LYS A 144 1.73 -11.69 26.68
C LYS A 144 0.34 -11.56 26.06
N ASN A 145 0.18 -10.81 24.97
CA ASN A 145 -1.10 -10.54 24.33
C ASN A 145 -1.47 -11.51 23.18
N VAL A 146 -0.82 -12.67 23.08
CA VAL A 146 -1.11 -13.69 22.06
C VAL A 146 -1.95 -14.82 22.65
N ASP A 147 -3.22 -14.89 22.26
CA ASP A 147 -4.16 -15.96 22.61
C ASP A 147 -3.65 -17.34 22.10
N PRO A 148 -3.37 -18.30 23.00
CA PRO A 148 -2.81 -19.60 22.63
C PRO A 148 -3.77 -20.53 21.88
N THR A 149 -5.05 -20.19 21.75
CA THR A 149 -6.05 -21.03 21.04
C THR A 149 -6.22 -20.69 19.56
N LYS A 150 -5.59 -19.62 19.06
CA LYS A 150 -5.64 -19.27 17.63
C LYS A 150 -4.42 -19.81 16.88
N ILE A 151 -4.66 -20.69 15.91
CA ILE A 151 -3.68 -21.00 14.85
C ILE A 151 -3.53 -19.75 13.98
N VAL A 152 -2.56 -18.90 14.33
CA VAL A 152 -2.16 -17.77 13.50
C VAL A 152 -1.45 -18.34 12.27
N ALA A 153 -2.13 -18.35 11.13
CA ALA A 153 -1.44 -18.48 9.85
C ALA A 153 -0.38 -17.35 9.81
N LYS A 154 0.91 -17.70 9.86
CA LYS A 154 2.02 -16.75 9.77
C LYS A 154 1.95 -16.02 8.43
N LYS A 155 1.15 -14.96 8.35
CA LYS A 155 1.15 -14.03 7.22
C LYS A 155 2.46 -13.25 7.28
N SER A 156 3.34 -13.58 6.33
CA SER A 156 4.73 -13.13 6.14
C SER A 156 4.96 -11.61 6.02
N LYS A 157 3.94 -10.76 6.17
CA LYS A 157 4.09 -9.29 6.01
C LYS A 157 4.74 -8.61 7.22
N VAL A 158 4.59 -9.12 8.45
CA VAL A 158 5.09 -8.45 9.66
C VAL A 158 6.59 -8.71 9.88
N ALA A 159 7.07 -9.93 9.62
CA ALA A 159 8.48 -10.28 9.81
C ALA A 159 9.44 -9.56 8.84
N ALA A 160 8.95 -9.11 7.67
CA ALA A 160 9.76 -8.43 6.66
C ALA A 160 9.94 -6.91 6.89
N LYS A 161 9.27 -6.34 7.90
CA LYS A 161 9.27 -4.88 8.16
C LYS A 161 10.20 -4.42 9.28
N ASN A 162 10.91 -5.32 9.95
CA ASN A 162 11.81 -4.92 11.03
C ASN A 162 13.18 -4.50 10.47
N THR A 163 13.24 -3.30 9.87
CA THR A 163 14.45 -2.71 9.31
C THR A 163 15.38 -2.10 10.37
N GLY A 164 14.94 -2.05 11.64
CA GLY A 164 15.62 -1.33 12.72
C GLY A 164 15.50 0.20 12.61
N LEU A 165 14.73 0.72 11.65
CA LEU A 165 14.54 2.17 11.45
C LEU A 165 13.33 2.68 12.25
N LYS A 166 13.57 3.67 13.11
CA LYS A 166 12.56 4.28 14.00
C LYS A 166 11.69 5.30 13.24
N TYR A 167 12.32 6.09 12.37
CA TYR A 167 11.70 7.25 11.72
C TYR A 167 11.45 7.04 10.22
N GLN A 168 10.43 7.71 9.69
CA GLN A 168 10.05 7.64 8.28
C GLN A 168 11.13 8.25 7.39
N PHE A 169 11.76 9.36 7.80
CA PHE A 169 12.84 9.95 7.00
C PHE A 169 14.00 8.97 6.76
N GLN A 170 14.32 8.10 7.73
CA GLN A 170 15.36 7.08 7.57
C GLN A 170 14.98 6.04 6.50
N ILE A 171 13.69 5.68 6.45
CA ILE A 171 13.16 4.78 5.42
C ILE A 171 13.26 5.45 4.04
N MET A 172 12.96 6.75 3.95
CA MET A 172 13.08 7.53 2.71
C MET A 172 14.53 7.55 2.19
N GLU A 173 15.52 7.71 3.08
CA GLU A 173 16.94 7.60 2.71
C GLU A 173 17.31 6.20 2.22
N GLN A 174 16.84 5.16 2.92
CA GLN A 174 17.13 3.77 2.56
C GLN A 174 16.62 3.41 1.16
N ILE A 175 15.49 3.98 0.74
CA ILE A 175 14.94 3.79 -0.62
C ILE A 175 15.53 4.77 -1.65
N GLY A 176 16.56 5.52 -1.27
CA GLY A 176 17.35 6.38 -2.14
C GLY A 176 16.73 7.76 -2.40
N VAL A 177 15.93 8.30 -1.48
CA VAL A 177 15.52 9.71 -1.52
C VAL A 177 16.61 10.55 -0.85
N PRO A 178 17.17 11.57 -1.52
CA PRO A 178 18.18 12.44 -0.93
C PRO A 178 17.63 13.16 0.31
N ARG A 179 18.41 13.20 1.40
CA ARG A 179 18.02 13.84 2.68
C ARG A 179 17.43 15.24 2.50
N GLN A 180 18.07 16.04 1.66
CA GLN A 180 17.67 17.41 1.36
C GLN A 180 16.27 17.53 0.70
N ASP A 181 15.76 16.48 0.09
CA ASP A 181 14.47 16.48 -0.61
C ASP A 181 13.34 15.87 0.25
N ILE A 182 13.67 15.16 1.34
CA ILE A 182 12.69 14.41 2.15
C ILE A 182 11.59 15.32 2.72
N HIS A 183 11.92 16.56 3.07
CA HIS A 183 10.95 17.50 3.60
C HIS A 183 9.81 17.82 2.62
N MET A 184 10.03 17.66 1.31
CA MET A 184 8.99 17.84 0.29
C MET A 184 7.90 16.75 0.36
N PHE A 185 8.21 15.59 0.93
CA PHE A 185 7.28 14.46 1.05
C PHE A 185 6.31 14.61 2.23
N ALA A 186 6.41 15.70 3.01
CA ALA A 186 5.32 16.11 3.89
C ALA A 186 4.06 16.51 3.09
N ASP A 187 4.21 16.94 1.83
CA ASP A 187 3.10 17.09 0.91
C ASP A 187 2.81 15.74 0.20
N PRO A 188 1.63 15.12 0.41
CA PRO A 188 1.28 13.87 -0.26
C PRO A 188 1.27 13.99 -1.79
N LEU A 189 1.04 15.18 -2.37
CA LEU A 189 1.04 15.36 -3.82
C LEU A 189 2.43 15.21 -4.44
N HIS A 190 3.50 15.50 -3.69
CA HIS A 190 4.87 15.31 -4.17
C HIS A 190 5.17 13.85 -4.53
N TRP A 191 4.59 12.90 -3.78
CA TRP A 191 4.75 11.46 -4.01
C TRP A 191 4.25 11.03 -5.39
N LEU A 192 3.15 11.64 -5.87
CA LEU A 192 2.52 11.35 -7.16
C LEU A 192 3.43 11.72 -8.34
N THR A 193 4.37 12.64 -8.13
CA THR A 193 5.32 13.06 -9.16
C THR A 193 6.69 12.43 -9.00
N TYR A 194 7.05 11.97 -7.80
CA TYR A 194 8.37 11.43 -7.52
C TYR A 194 8.48 9.92 -7.82
N PHE A 195 7.59 9.09 -7.26
CA PHE A 195 7.72 7.63 -7.36
C PHE A 195 7.24 7.01 -8.67
N PRO A 196 6.18 7.50 -9.36
CA PRO A 196 5.74 6.89 -10.62
C PRO A 196 6.79 6.93 -11.76
N PRO A 197 7.53 8.03 -11.99
CA PRO A 197 8.61 8.04 -12.98
C PRO A 197 9.75 7.08 -12.65
N ILE A 198 10.12 6.97 -11.36
CA ILE A 198 11.13 6.01 -10.89
C ILE A 198 10.66 4.59 -11.14
N SER A 199 9.42 4.26 -10.75
CA SER A 199 8.83 2.94 -10.96
C SER A 199 8.77 2.58 -12.45
N THR A 200 8.44 3.55 -13.31
CA THR A 200 8.49 3.40 -14.77
C THR A 200 9.90 3.07 -15.25
N SER A 201 10.91 3.79 -14.77
CA SER A 201 12.32 3.52 -15.09
C SER A 201 12.75 2.12 -14.63
N ASP A 202 12.37 1.72 -13.42
CA ASP A 202 12.70 0.42 -12.85
C ASP A 202 12.13 -0.73 -13.70
N VAL A 203 10.84 -0.67 -14.09
CA VAL A 203 10.25 -1.73 -14.95
C VAL A 203 10.78 -1.73 -16.38
N LYS A 204 11.16 -0.56 -16.91
CA LYS A 204 11.86 -0.47 -18.20
C LYS A 204 13.23 -1.13 -18.12
N SER A 205 13.96 -0.91 -17.02
CA SER A 205 15.30 -1.50 -16.80
C SER A 205 15.26 -3.02 -16.63
N ILE A 206 14.15 -3.58 -16.15
CA ILE A 206 13.93 -5.03 -16.10
C ILE A 206 13.57 -5.59 -17.49
N GLY A 207 13.03 -4.75 -18.38
CA GLY A 207 12.67 -5.14 -19.75
C GLY A 207 11.26 -5.73 -19.87
N TYR A 208 10.32 -5.31 -19.02
CA TYR A 208 8.92 -5.74 -19.12
C TYR A 208 8.25 -5.23 -20.41
N LYS A 209 7.39 -6.07 -20.99
CA LYS A 209 6.70 -5.87 -22.27
C LYS A 209 5.48 -4.96 -22.14
N ILE A 210 5.68 -3.77 -21.57
CA ILE A 210 4.60 -2.85 -21.19
C ILE A 210 4.33 -1.80 -22.27
N ASP A 211 3.05 -1.53 -22.55
CA ASP A 211 2.62 -0.36 -23.34
C ASP A 211 2.43 0.86 -22.41
N PHE A 212 3.49 1.67 -22.27
CA PHE A 212 3.51 2.82 -21.35
C PHE A 212 2.62 3.99 -21.79
N ARG A 213 2.13 4.01 -23.04
CA ARG A 213 1.14 5.03 -23.48
C ARG A 213 -0.17 4.91 -22.70
N ARG A 214 -0.39 3.76 -22.05
CA ARG A 214 -1.59 3.41 -21.28
C ARG A 214 -1.36 3.53 -19.77
N SER A 215 -0.22 4.08 -19.34
CA SER A 215 0.08 4.31 -17.93
C SER A 215 -0.62 5.55 -17.39
N PHE A 216 -1.04 5.49 -16.13
CA PHE A 216 -1.77 6.56 -15.46
C PHE A 216 -1.61 6.47 -13.93
N ILE A 217 -1.94 7.56 -13.23
CA ILE A 217 -2.13 7.59 -11.78
C ILE A 217 -3.62 7.62 -11.43
N THR A 218 -3.97 7.22 -10.20
CA THR A 218 -5.35 6.90 -9.82
C THR A 218 -6.11 7.96 -9.01
N THR A 219 -5.47 9.07 -8.65
CA THR A 219 -6.12 10.16 -7.89
C THR A 219 -6.82 11.15 -8.83
N ASP A 220 -7.50 12.14 -8.25
CA ASP A 220 -8.09 13.30 -8.94
C ASP A 220 -7.07 14.19 -9.66
N ALA A 221 -5.78 14.08 -9.32
CA ALA A 221 -4.68 14.64 -10.10
C ALA A 221 -4.66 14.14 -11.57
N ASN A 222 -5.28 12.99 -11.86
CA ASN A 222 -5.57 12.54 -13.22
C ASN A 222 -7.06 12.72 -13.55
N PRO A 223 -7.43 13.76 -14.32
CA PRO A 223 -8.84 14.07 -14.58
C PRO A 223 -9.55 12.98 -15.40
N PHE A 224 -8.83 12.22 -16.23
CA PHE A 224 -9.42 11.16 -17.04
C PHE A 224 -9.81 9.95 -16.19
N TYR A 225 -8.92 9.54 -15.28
CA TYR A 225 -9.20 8.42 -14.39
C TYR A 225 -10.27 8.80 -13.34
N ASP A 226 -10.22 10.02 -12.83
CA ASP A 226 -11.27 10.54 -11.95
C ASP A 226 -12.65 10.54 -12.64
N ALA A 227 -12.74 10.99 -13.89
CA ALA A 227 -13.98 10.92 -14.66
C ALA A 227 -14.47 9.46 -14.85
N PHE A 228 -13.56 8.53 -15.08
CA PHE A 228 -13.86 7.10 -15.17
C PHE A 228 -14.42 6.54 -13.85
N ILE A 229 -13.82 6.87 -12.70
CA ILE A 229 -14.29 6.44 -11.39
C ILE A 229 -15.62 7.09 -11.02
N ARG A 230 -15.82 8.38 -11.34
CA ARG A 230 -17.11 9.06 -11.17
C ARG A 230 -18.22 8.38 -11.98
N TRP A 231 -17.95 8.03 -13.23
CA TRP A 231 -18.87 7.25 -14.05
C TRP A 231 -19.21 5.89 -13.40
N GLN A 232 -18.19 5.17 -12.93
CA GLN A 232 -18.37 3.87 -12.27
C GLN A 232 -19.25 3.97 -11.02
N LEU A 233 -18.98 4.91 -10.11
CA LEU A 233 -19.77 5.06 -8.88
C LEU A 233 -21.19 5.53 -9.17
N ASN A 234 -21.40 6.40 -10.17
CA ASN A 234 -22.74 6.80 -10.59
C ASN A 234 -23.54 5.60 -11.13
N LYS A 235 -22.90 4.70 -11.89
CA LYS A 235 -23.55 3.46 -12.35
C LYS A 235 -23.85 2.52 -11.20
N LEU A 236 -22.92 2.33 -10.26
CA LEU A 236 -23.15 1.49 -9.08
C LEU A 236 -24.28 2.03 -8.20
N LYS A 237 -24.37 3.36 -8.04
CA LYS A 237 -25.48 4.01 -7.35
C LYS A 237 -26.82 3.79 -8.07
N ALA A 238 -26.85 3.94 -9.40
CA ALA A 238 -28.05 3.68 -10.20
C ALA A 238 -28.51 2.21 -10.16
N LEU A 239 -27.57 1.27 -9.96
CA LEU A 239 -27.82 -0.15 -9.76
C LEU A 239 -28.06 -0.54 -8.30
N ASP A 240 -28.25 0.45 -7.41
CA ASP A 240 -28.53 0.24 -6.00
C ASP A 240 -27.43 -0.50 -5.21
N LYS A 241 -26.18 -0.43 -5.69
CA LYS A 241 -24.99 -1.04 -5.06
C LYS A 241 -24.25 -0.10 -4.12
N VAL A 242 -24.56 1.21 -4.15
CA VAL A 242 -24.04 2.20 -3.21
C VAL A 242 -25.17 2.61 -2.28
N LYS A 243 -24.98 2.40 -0.98
CA LYS A 243 -25.97 2.68 0.07
C LYS A 243 -25.40 3.69 1.06
N PHE A 244 -26.28 4.45 1.70
CA PHE A 244 -25.95 5.31 2.81
C PHE A 244 -26.70 4.83 4.06
N GLY A 245 -26.02 4.82 5.20
CA GLY A 245 -26.60 4.43 6.48
C GLY A 245 -25.53 4.18 7.54
N GLU A 246 -25.95 4.15 8.80
CA GLU A 246 -25.08 3.84 9.93
C GLU A 246 -24.76 2.35 9.95
N ARG A 247 -23.47 2.01 10.06
CA ARG A 247 -22.96 0.65 10.01
C ARG A 247 -21.78 0.50 10.96
N TYR A 248 -21.68 -0.66 11.59
CA TYR A 248 -20.47 -1.03 12.31
C TYR A 248 -19.32 -1.26 11.33
N THR A 249 -18.17 -0.70 11.67
CA THR A 249 -16.94 -0.86 10.92
C THR A 249 -15.76 -0.68 11.86
N ILE A 250 -14.62 -1.26 11.50
CA ILE A 250 -13.37 -0.93 12.20
C ILE A 250 -13.06 0.53 11.88
N TYR A 251 -12.81 1.32 12.90
CA TYR A 251 -12.67 2.77 12.81
C TYR A 251 -11.35 3.21 13.44
N SER A 252 -10.66 4.15 12.81
CA SER A 252 -9.47 4.78 13.38
C SER A 252 -9.86 6.11 14.01
N PRO A 253 -9.84 6.25 15.36
CA PRO A 253 -10.12 7.53 16.00
C PRO A 253 -9.14 8.62 15.60
N LYS A 254 -7.90 8.24 15.29
CA LYS A 254 -6.84 9.16 14.85
C LYS A 254 -7.09 9.70 13.44
N ASP A 255 -7.54 8.84 12.53
CA ASP A 255 -7.78 9.23 11.13
C ASP A 255 -9.19 9.77 10.91
N GLY A 256 -10.10 9.60 11.88
CA GLY A 256 -11.47 10.11 11.79
C GLY A 256 -12.33 9.42 10.72
N GLN A 257 -12.01 8.16 10.37
CA GLN A 257 -12.68 7.44 9.28
C GLN A 257 -12.62 5.91 9.46
N PRO A 258 -13.42 5.15 8.68
CA PRO A 258 -13.32 3.69 8.62
C PRO A 258 -11.91 3.22 8.21
N CYS A 259 -11.34 2.26 8.95
CA CYS A 259 -10.01 1.69 8.72
C CYS A 259 -10.14 0.34 8.00
N MET A 260 -10.05 0.41 6.67
CA MET A 260 -10.16 -0.76 5.80
C MET A 260 -8.86 -1.56 5.74
N ASP A 261 -8.90 -2.76 5.20
CA ASP A 261 -7.76 -3.71 5.26
C ASP A 261 -6.43 -3.15 4.74
N HIS A 262 -6.46 -2.32 3.69
CA HIS A 262 -5.26 -1.74 3.10
C HIS A 262 -4.72 -0.51 3.85
N ASP A 263 -5.48 0.03 4.80
CA ASP A 263 -5.07 1.13 5.67
C ASP A 263 -4.44 0.62 6.97
N ARG A 264 -4.48 -0.70 7.21
CA ARG A 264 -4.03 -1.33 8.45
C ARG A 264 -2.55 -1.69 8.43
N GLN A 265 -1.91 -1.51 9.59
CA GLN A 265 -0.59 -2.06 9.86
C GLN A 265 -0.66 -3.53 10.32
N SER A 266 -1.73 -3.91 11.04
CA SER A 266 -1.96 -5.25 11.57
C SER A 266 -3.45 -5.63 11.52
N GLY A 267 -3.77 -6.92 11.58
CA GLY A 267 -5.17 -7.39 11.59
C GLY A 267 -5.90 -7.28 10.24
N GLU A 268 -5.21 -7.49 9.12
CA GLU A 268 -5.82 -7.58 7.78
C GLU A 268 -6.85 -8.72 7.74
N GLY A 269 -8.11 -8.38 7.46
CA GLY A 269 -9.26 -9.29 7.46
C GLY A 269 -10.02 -9.40 8.79
N VAL A 270 -9.63 -8.64 9.83
CA VAL A 270 -10.37 -8.59 11.10
C VAL A 270 -11.62 -7.71 10.96
N GLY A 271 -12.79 -8.26 11.27
CA GLY A 271 -14.05 -7.51 11.32
C GLY A 271 -14.48 -7.18 12.75
N PRO A 272 -15.54 -6.36 12.92
CA PRO A 272 -16.22 -6.23 14.20
C PRO A 272 -16.69 -7.60 14.71
N GLN A 273 -16.61 -7.80 16.03
CA GLN A 273 -17.13 -8.98 16.71
C GLN A 273 -18.20 -8.54 17.70
N ASP A 274 -19.39 -9.14 17.58
CA ASP A 274 -20.54 -8.81 18.42
C ASP A 274 -20.42 -9.47 19.79
N TYR A 275 -20.85 -8.73 20.82
CA TYR A 275 -20.96 -9.18 22.19
C TYR A 275 -22.28 -8.66 22.79
N THR A 276 -22.92 -9.45 23.65
CA THR A 276 -24.02 -8.99 24.47
C THR A 276 -23.48 -8.33 25.74
N CYS A 277 -23.79 -7.05 25.93
CA CYS A 277 -23.40 -6.30 27.12
C CYS A 277 -24.51 -6.32 28.17
N ILE A 278 -24.34 -7.11 29.23
CA ILE A 278 -25.27 -7.20 30.35
C ILE A 278 -25.04 -6.02 31.30
N LYS A 279 -26.09 -5.21 31.51
CA LYS A 279 -26.08 -4.09 32.46
C LYS A 279 -26.55 -4.55 33.85
N LEU A 280 -25.62 -4.65 34.79
CA LEU A 280 -25.89 -5.02 36.19
C LEU A 280 -25.99 -3.75 37.04
N LYS A 281 -27.20 -3.39 37.48
CA LYS A 281 -27.42 -2.19 38.30
C LYS A 281 -26.77 -2.36 39.68
N VAL A 282 -25.91 -1.43 40.06
CA VAL A 282 -25.36 -1.37 41.42
C VAL A 282 -26.46 -0.87 42.36
N LEU A 283 -26.84 -1.70 43.32
CA LEU A 283 -27.83 -1.35 44.35
C LEU A 283 -27.15 -0.65 45.52
N GLU A 284 -26.02 -1.18 45.95
CA GLU A 284 -25.20 -0.63 47.02
C GLU A 284 -23.72 -0.87 46.70
N PHE A 285 -22.89 0.12 46.96
CA PHE A 285 -21.44 -0.02 46.87
C PHE A 285 -20.88 -0.72 48.11
N ALA A 286 -19.88 -1.59 47.92
CA ALA A 286 -19.09 -2.12 49.01
C ALA A 286 -18.41 -0.99 49.82
N PRO A 287 -18.11 -1.16 51.11
CA PRO A 287 -17.55 -0.10 51.97
C PRO A 287 -16.29 0.56 51.39
N GLU A 288 -15.39 -0.23 50.80
CA GLU A 288 -14.15 0.22 50.16
C GLU A 288 -14.45 1.10 48.92
N ALA A 289 -15.42 0.68 48.10
CA ALA A 289 -15.85 1.45 46.93
C ALA A 289 -16.58 2.74 47.34
N LYS A 290 -17.38 2.72 48.42
CA LYS A 290 -18.01 3.92 48.98
C LYS A 290 -16.95 4.94 49.43
N ALA A 291 -15.89 4.48 50.09
CA ALA A 291 -14.79 5.35 50.52
C ALA A 291 -14.02 5.94 49.32
N ALA A 292 -13.70 5.12 48.32
CA ALA A 292 -12.98 5.55 47.12
C ALA A 292 -13.77 6.53 46.24
N LEU A 293 -15.11 6.42 46.24
CA LEU A 293 -16.01 7.26 45.45
C LEU A 293 -16.59 8.45 46.24
N ALA A 294 -16.24 8.58 47.52
CA ALA A 294 -16.73 9.64 48.38
C ALA A 294 -16.34 11.03 47.83
N GLY A 295 -17.32 11.92 47.68
CA GLY A 295 -17.11 13.29 47.18
C GLY A 295 -17.07 13.41 45.66
N ASN A 296 -17.23 12.32 44.89
CA ASN A 296 -17.35 12.40 43.45
C ASN A 296 -18.75 12.90 43.04
N LYS A 297 -18.84 14.19 42.68
CA LYS A 297 -20.10 14.84 42.25
C LYS A 297 -20.66 14.28 40.95
N GLU A 298 -19.88 13.56 40.15
CA GLU A 298 -20.34 13.03 38.87
C GLU A 298 -21.26 11.82 39.01
N ILE A 299 -21.23 11.12 40.15
CA ILE A 299 -22.04 9.92 40.41
C ILE A 299 -23.25 10.17 41.30
N GLU A 300 -23.30 11.34 41.95
CA GLU A 300 -24.37 11.68 42.89
C GLU A 300 -25.73 11.74 42.17
N GLY A 301 -26.71 10.99 42.69
CA GLY A 301 -28.05 10.89 42.09
C GLY A 301 -28.13 10.09 40.78
N LYS A 302 -27.02 9.52 40.28
CA LYS A 302 -27.02 8.72 39.04
C LYS A 302 -27.16 7.23 39.31
N GLN A 303 -27.79 6.52 38.36
CA GLN A 303 -27.81 5.06 38.36
C GLN A 303 -26.50 4.51 37.80
N ILE A 304 -25.86 3.63 38.56
CA ILE A 304 -24.58 3.04 38.17
C ILE A 304 -24.81 1.59 37.71
N PHE A 305 -24.20 1.23 36.59
CA PHE A 305 -24.27 -0.11 36.02
C PHE A 305 -22.86 -0.65 35.82
N MET A 306 -22.60 -1.87 36.28
CA MET A 306 -21.46 -2.66 35.82
C MET A 306 -21.85 -3.30 34.48
N VAL A 307 -20.97 -3.22 33.49
CA VAL A 307 -21.22 -3.77 32.15
C VAL A 307 -20.34 -5.00 31.97
N ALA A 308 -20.95 -6.17 31.79
CA ALA A 308 -20.24 -7.42 31.52
C ALA A 308 -20.54 -7.87 30.08
N ALA A 309 -19.48 -8.10 29.29
CA ALA A 309 -19.60 -8.61 27.93
C ALA A 309 -19.64 -10.15 27.92
N THR A 310 -20.53 -10.72 27.13
CA THR A 310 -20.65 -12.18 26.91
C THR A 310 -20.96 -12.47 25.43
N LEU A 311 -20.67 -13.69 24.97
CA LEU A 311 -20.89 -14.15 23.59
C LEU A 311 -22.21 -14.90 23.47
#